data_AF-A0A4V1VJ60-F1
#
_entry.id   AF-A0A4V1VJ60-F1
#
_cell.length_a   1.000
_cell.length_b   1.000
_cell.length_c   1.000
_cell.angle_alpha   90.00
_cell.angle_beta   90.00
_cell.angle_gamma   90.00
#
_symmetry.space_group_name_H-M   'P 1'
#
loop_
_entity.id
_entity.type
_entity.pdbx_description
1 polymer ?
#
loop_
_entity_poly.entity_id
_entity_poly.type
_entity_poly.pdbx_seq_one_letter_code
_entity_poly.pdbx_strand_id
1 'polypeptide(L)' 'MRLLLDTHILLWALDTPARLDDRTRALLEDPANEVLFSAASIWEIAIKARLGRADFP' A
#
# COMPACT_ATOMS: atom_id res chain seq x y z
N MET A 1 -13.07 -11.15 2.00
CA MET A 1 -12.31 -11.15 3.30
C MET A 1 -11.86 -9.72 3.62
N ARG A 2 -11.46 -9.42 4.86
CA ARG A 2 -10.86 -8.11 5.20
C ARG A 2 -9.34 -8.20 5.10
N LEU A 3 -8.73 -7.37 4.25
CA LEU A 3 -7.29 -7.32 4.01
C LEU A 3 -6.75 -6.03 4.62
N LEU A 4 -5.95 -6.14 5.69
CA LEU A 4 -5.25 -4.98 6.25
C LEU A 4 -3.87 -4.88 5.60
N LEU A 5 -3.65 -3.80 4.85
CA LEU A 5 -2.38 -3.60 4.16
C LEU A 5 -1.34 -3.01 5.09
N ASP A 6 -0.11 -3.51 4.95
CA ASP A 6 1.07 -2.80 5.42
C ASP A 6 1.31 -1.54 4.55
N THR A 7 1.98 -0.54 5.12
CA THR A 7 2.35 0.70 4.43
C THR A 7 3.10 0.44 3.11
N HIS A 8 3.99 -0.56 3.03
CA HIS A 8 4.71 -0.82 1.78
C HIS A 8 3.84 -1.41 0.67
N ILE A 9 2.87 -2.28 1.02
CA ILE A 9 1.92 -2.85 0.04
C ILE A 9 0.99 -1.76 -0.46
N LEU A 10 0.53 -0.86 0.42
CA LEU A 10 -0.26 0.31 0.02
C LEU A 10 0.50 1.19 -0.98
N LEU A 11 1.76 1.51 -0.70
CA LEU A 11 2.60 2.31 -1.60
C LEU A 11 2.81 1.60 -2.95
N TRP A 12 3.11 0.29 -2.95
CA TRP A 12 3.27 -0.45 -4.20
C TRP A 12 1.97 -0.52 -4.98
N ALA A 13 0.83 -0.75 -4.33
CA ALA A 13 -0.46 -0.79 -5.02
C ALA A 13 -0.81 0.53 -5.73
N LEU A 14 -0.43 1.68 -5.15
CA LEU A 14 -0.74 3.00 -5.69
C LEU A 14 0.29 3.53 -6.71
N ASP A 15 1.58 3.29 -6.47
CA ASP A 15 2.66 3.92 -7.23
C ASP A 15 3.37 2.93 -8.18
N THR A 16 3.66 1.71 -7.72
CA THR A 16 4.39 0.72 -8.52
C THR A 16 3.74 -0.67 -8.42
N PRO A 17 2.53 -0.87 -8.96
CA PRO A 17 1.77 -2.11 -8.75
C PRO A 17 2.49 -3.32 -9.35
N ALA A 18 3.35 -3.14 -10.35
CA ALA A 18 4.17 -4.20 -10.93
C ALA A 18 5.12 -4.90 -9.92
N ARG A 19 5.34 -4.32 -8.74
CA ARG A 19 6.10 -4.95 -7.64
C ARG A 19 5.29 -5.95 -6.82
N LEU A 20 3.97 -5.94 -6.95
CA LEU A 20 3.09 -6.91 -6.30
C LEU A 20 3.12 -8.23 -7.07
N ASP A 21 3.24 -9.34 -6.33
CA ASP A 21 3.09 -10.66 -6.91
C ASP A 21 1.63 -10.92 -7.33
N ASP A 22 1.45 -11.87 -8.25
CA ASP A 22 0.14 -12.16 -8.85
C ASP A 22 -0.93 -12.53 -7.82
N ARG A 23 -0.54 -13.20 -6.73
CA ARG A 23 -1.49 -13.59 -5.68
C ARG A 23 -1.95 -12.36 -4.89
N THR A 24 -1.03 -11.49 -4.48
CA THR A 24 -1.38 -10.26 -3.77
C THR A 24 -2.25 -9.37 -4.65
N ARG A 25 -1.89 -9.22 -5.93
CA ARG A 25 -2.71 -8.48 -6.90
C ARG A 25 -4.13 -9.05 -7.00
N ALA A 26 -4.27 -10.36 -7.20
CA ALA A 26 -5.58 -11.00 -7.31
C ALA A 26 -6.43 -10.81 -6.04
N LEU A 27 -5.82 -10.84 -4.86
CA LEU A 27 -6.52 -10.57 -3.60
C LEU A 27 -6.99 -9.10 -3.48
N LEU A 28 -6.20 -8.14 -3.95
CA LEU A 28 -6.54 -6.71 -3.92
C LEU A 28 -7.59 -6.33 -4.97
N GLU A 29 -7.57 -6.98 -6.13
CA GLU A 29 -8.48 -6.70 -7.25
C GLU A 29 -9.82 -7.45 -7.15
N ASP A 30 -9.91 -8.47 -6.29
CA ASP A 30 -11.15 -9.21 -6.03
C ASP A 30 -12.15 -8.34 -5.23
N PRO A 31 -13.30 -7.97 -5.82
CA PRO A 31 -14.30 -7.11 -5.17
C PRO A 31 -14.99 -7.78 -3.97
N ALA A 32 -14.83 -9.08 -3.76
CA ALA A 32 -15.28 -9.77 -2.55
C ALA A 32 -14.38 -9.49 -1.33
N ASN A 33 -13.24 -8.82 -1.53
CA ASN A 33 -12.34 -8.40 -0.47
C ASN A 33 -12.52 -6.91 -0.11
N GLU A 34 -12.60 -6.65 1.19
CA GLU A 34 -12.55 -5.30 1.74
C GLU A 34 -11.08 -4.96 2.02
N VAL A 35 -10.54 -3.99 1.27
CA VAL A 35 -9.17 -3.52 1.44
C VAL A 35 -9.15 -2.39 2.46
N LEU A 36 -8.36 -2.57 3.52
CA LEU A 36 -8.23 -1.65 4.64
C LEU A 36 -6.77 -1.22 4.79
N PHE A 37 -6.56 -0.01 5.29
CA PHE A 37 -5.25 0.48 5.73
C PHE A 37 -5.43 1.36 6.96
N SER A 38 -4.37 1.48 7.76
CA SER A 38 -4.40 2.29 8.98
C SER A 38 -4.23 3.77 8.67
N ALA A 39 -4.91 4.64 9.42
CA ALA A 39 -4.62 6.07 9.43
C ALA A 39 -3.15 6.36 9.83
N ALA A 40 -2.55 5.49 10.66
CA ALA A 40 -1.14 5.59 11.01
C ALA A 40 -0.22 5.39 9.80
N SER A 41 -0.56 4.49 8.87
CA SER A 41 0.19 4.30 7.63
C SER A 41 0.24 5.57 6.79
N ILE A 42 -0.88 6.30 6.71
CA ILE A 42 -0.94 7.59 6.01
C ILE A 42 -0.06 8.65 6.69
N TRP A 43 -0.10 8.70 8.03
CA TRP A 43 0.74 9.62 8.80
C TRP A 43 2.25 9.34 8.62
N GLU A 44 2.65 8.08 8.65
CA GLU A 44 4.04 7.68 8.37
C GLU A 44 4.48 8.04 6.95
N ILE A 45 3.61 7.83 5.95
CA ILE A 45 3.87 8.22 4.56
C ILE A 45 4.08 9.73 4.47
N ALA A 46 3.20 10.53 5.09
CA ALA A 46 3.31 11.99 5.07
C ALA A 46 4.61 12.50 5.71
N ILE A 47 5.05 11.89 6.82
CA ILE A 47 6.33 12.24 7.45
C ILE A 47 7.49 11.88 6.51
N LYS A 48 7.52 10.67 5.96
CA LYS A 48 8.61 10.20 5.10
C LYS A 48 8.70 11.02 3.80
N ALA A 49 7.56 11.35 3.20
CA ALA A 49 7.49 12.24 2.03
C ALA A 49 8.06 13.62 2.35
N ARG A 50 7.72 14.20 3.52
CA ARG A 50 8.23 15.51 3.93
C ARG A 50 9.74 15.52 4.21
N LEU A 51 10.33 14.39 4.59
CA LEU A 51 11.77 14.27 4.78
C LEU A 51 12.56 14.32 3.46
N GLY A 52 11.88 14.25 2.30
CA GLY A 52 12.51 14.43 0.98
C GLY A 52 13.56 13.37 0.67
N ARG A 53 13.38 12.14 1.19
CA ARG A 53 14.32 11.06 0.95
C ARG A 53 14.27 10.62 -0.50
N ALA A 54 15.43 10.50 -1.15
CA ALA A 54 15.53 10.09 -2.55
C ALA A 54 15.02 8.66 -2.83
N ASP A 55 14.91 7.82 -1.79
CA ASP A 55 14.43 6.44 -1.87
C ASP A 55 12.94 6.28 -1.49
N PHE A 56 12.24 7.39 -1.24
CA PHE A 56 10.82 7.38 -0.90
C PHE A 56 9.99 7.85 -2.11
N PRO A 57 8.95 7.10 -2.51
CA PRO A 57 8.08 7.46 -3.63
C PRO A 57 7.31 8.77 -3.38
#